data_AF-A0A5E7AJV9-F1
#
_entry.id   AF-A0A5E7AJV9-F1
#
_cell.length_a   1.000
_cell.length_b   1.000
_cell.length_c   1.000
_cell.angle_alpha   90.00
_cell.angle_beta   90.00
_cell.angle_gamma   90.00
#
_symmetry.space_group_name_H-M   'P 1'
#
loop_
_entity.id
_entity.type
_entity.pdbx_description
1 polymer ?
#
loop_
_entity_poly.entity_id
_entity_poly.type
_entity_poly.pdbx_seq_one_letter_code
_entity_poly.pdbx_strand_id
1 'polypeptide(L)' 'MTQLRQAFYEKLLELEELGVERFKGATLYVNPINEFGEDVILRNKYGQVVHKLFSHGPYRSSAEEFKI' A
#
# COMPACT_ATOMS: atom_id res chain seq x y z
N MET A 1 1.72 -13.53 -5.99
CA MET A 1 2.43 -12.39 -5.37
C MET A 1 3.42 -11.68 -6.31
N THR A 2 4.23 -12.41 -7.10
CA THR A 2 5.23 -11.79 -8.01
C THR A 2 4.62 -10.81 -9.01
N GLN A 3 3.48 -11.14 -9.61
CA GLN A 3 2.78 -10.26 -10.57
C GLN A 3 2.29 -8.95 -9.93
N LEU A 4 1.75 -9.02 -8.69
CA LEU A 4 1.28 -7.82 -7.98
C LEU A 4 2.43 -6.87 -7.64
N ARG A 5 3.58 -7.42 -7.23
CA ARG A 5 4.79 -6.61 -6.97
C ARG A 5 5.29 -5.92 -8.24
N GLN A 6 5.29 -6.64 -9.36
CA GLN A 6 5.67 -6.07 -10.65
C GLN A 6 4.72 -4.94 -11.06
N ALA A 7 3.41 -5.13 -10.96
CA ALA A 7 2.43 -4.10 -11.29
C ALA A 7 2.62 -2.81 -10.45
N PHE A 8 2.95 -2.94 -9.16
CA PHE A 8 3.26 -1.77 -8.33
C PHE A 8 4.57 -1.10 -8.73
N TYR A 9 5.59 -1.89 -9.10
CA TYR A 9 6.85 -1.35 -9.58
C TYR A 9 6.70 -0.57 -10.89
N GLU A 10 5.93 -1.10 -11.84
CA GLU A 10 5.61 -0.42 -13.10
C GLU A 10 4.90 0.91 -12.85
N LYS A 11 3.94 0.96 -11.93
CA LYS A 11 3.26 2.22 -11.57
C LYS A 11 4.16 3.20 -10.83
N LEU A 12 5.12 2.73 -10.04
CA LEU A 12 6.13 3.60 -9.43
C LEU A 12 7.04 4.21 -10.50
N LEU A 13 7.49 3.41 -11.48
CA LEU A 13 8.27 3.93 -12.61
C LEU A 13 7.51 4.98 -13.41
N GLU A 14 6.22 4.76 -13.70
CA GLU A 14 5.39 5.77 -14.37
C GLU A 14 5.34 7.10 -13.59
N LEU A 15 5.31 7.05 -12.24
CA LEU A 15 5.35 8.25 -11.42
C LEU A 15 6.71 8.96 -11.48
N GLU A 16 7.80 8.19 -11.53
CA GLU A 16 9.16 8.72 -11.70
C GLU A 16 9.33 9.39 -13.07
N GLU A 17 8.80 8.79 -14.14
CA GLU A 17 8.79 9.36 -15.49
C GLU A 17 8.00 10.67 -15.57
N LEU A 18 6.97 10.82 -14.74
CA LEU A 18 6.19 12.06 -14.59
C LEU A 18 6.90 13.12 -13.72
N GLY A 19 8.10 12.84 -13.21
CA GLY A 19 8.90 13.77 -12.40
C GLY A 19 8.47 13.84 -10.93
N VAL A 20 7.76 12.83 -10.42
CA VAL A 20 7.36 12.80 -9.00
C VAL A 20 8.53 12.31 -8.14
N GLU A 21 9.25 13.26 -7.54
CA GLU A 21 10.39 12.95 -6.67
C GLU A 21 10.02 12.73 -5.19
N ARG A 22 8.86 13.24 -4.76
CA ARG A 22 8.43 13.26 -3.36
C ARG A 22 6.92 13.06 -3.24
N PHE A 23 6.50 12.28 -2.25
CA PHE A 23 5.12 12.04 -1.89
C PHE A 23 4.89 12.55 -0.46
N LYS A 24 3.74 13.21 -0.22
CA LYS A 24 3.29 13.48 1.16
C LYS A 24 2.85 12.21 1.87
N GLY A 25 2.47 11.18 1.12
CA GLY A 25 2.10 9.84 1.57
C GLY A 25 1.65 8.99 0.39
N ALA A 26 1.49 7.68 0.59
CA ALA A 26 0.97 6.77 -0.41
C ALA A 26 -0.04 5.82 0.25
N THR A 27 -1.16 5.58 -0.41
CA THR A 27 -2.18 4.61 0.05
C THR A 27 -2.40 3.59 -1.05
N LEU A 28 -2.31 2.31 -0.70
CA LEU A 28 -2.58 1.22 -1.61
C LEU A 28 -3.93 0.59 -1.27
N TYR A 29 -4.81 0.49 -2.27
CA TYR A 29 -6.07 -0.23 -2.16
C TYR A 29 -5.93 -1.59 -2.83
N VAL A 30 -6.28 -2.65 -2.12
CA VAL A 30 -6.25 -4.03 -2.62
C VAL A 30 -7.58 -4.69 -2.32
N ASN A 31 -8.09 -5.45 -3.30
CA ASN A 31 -9.29 -6.28 -3.16
C ASN A 31 -8.86 -7.74 -3.28
N PRO A 32 -8.43 -8.38 -2.18
CA PRO A 32 -7.94 -9.75 -2.22
C PRO A 32 -9.10 -10.74 -2.41
N ILE A 33 -8.87 -11.74 -3.24
CA ILE A 33 -9.78 -12.87 -3.45
C ILE A 33 -9.11 -14.19 -3.05
N ASN A 34 -9.90 -15.19 -2.68
CA ASN A 34 -9.42 -16.54 -2.42
C ASN A 34 -9.27 -17.34 -3.74
N GLU A 35 -8.87 -18.61 -3.62
CA GLU A 35 -8.70 -19.50 -4.78
C GLU A 35 -10.02 -19.80 -5.53
N PHE A 36 -11.16 -19.54 -4.90
CA PHE A 36 -12.50 -19.71 -5.46
C PHE A 36 -13.08 -18.42 -6.04
N GLY A 37 -12.34 -17.31 -5.97
CA GLY A 37 -12.78 -16.00 -6.47
C GLY A 37 -13.67 -15.20 -5.51
N GLU A 38 -13.78 -15.64 -4.25
CA GLU A 38 -14.57 -14.94 -3.22
C GLU A 38 -13.73 -13.90 -2.49
N ASP A 39 -14.38 -12.83 -2.02
CA ASP A 39 -13.74 -11.76 -1.29
C ASP A 39 -13.10 -12.25 0.02
N VAL A 40 -11.87 -11.79 0.27
CA VAL A 40 -11.12 -12.14 1.48
C VAL A 40 -11.21 -11.02 2.51
N ILE A 41 -11.77 -11.34 3.68
CA ILE A 41 -11.69 -10.47 4.86
C ILE A 41 -10.32 -10.65 5.51
N LEU A 42 -9.47 -9.64 5.39
CA LEU A 42 -8.15 -9.62 6.02
C LEU A 42 -8.30 -9.56 7.54
N ARG A 43 -7.56 -10.41 8.25
CA ARG A 43 -7.50 -10.43 9.72
C ARG A 43 -6.05 -10.41 10.20
N ASN A 44 -5.79 -9.74 11.32
CA ASN A 44 -4.49 -9.75 11.96
C ASN A 44 -4.27 -11.04 12.75
N LYS A 45 -3.06 -11.20 13.33
CA LYS A 45 -2.71 -12.35 14.19
C LYS A 45 -3.60 -12.54 15.43
N TYR A 46 -4.39 -11.54 15.80
CA TYR A 46 -5.35 -11.57 16.90
C TYR A 46 -6.80 -11.81 16.42
N GLY A 47 -7.00 -12.09 15.12
CA GLY A 47 -8.31 -12.36 14.54
C GLY A 47 -9.16 -11.11 14.24
N GLN A 48 -8.64 -9.91 14.49
CA GLN A 48 -9.33 -8.64 14.24
C GLN A 48 -9.29 -8.30 12.75
N VAL A 49 -10.40 -7.77 12.22
CA VAL A 49 -10.48 -7.34 10.82
C VAL A 49 -9.53 -6.18 10.56
N VAL A 50 -8.76 -6.28 9.48
CA VAL A 50 -7.81 -5.27 9.04
C VAL A 50 -8.37 -4.58 7.81
N HIS A 51 -8.78 -3.32 7.98
CA HIS A 51 -9.24 -2.48 6.87
C HIS A 51 -8.09 -1.66 6.26
N LYS A 52 -7.02 -1.42 7.02
CA LYS A 52 -5.89 -0.59 6.58
C LYS A 52 -4.59 -1.15 7.13
N LEU A 53 -3.59 -1.27 6.27
CA LEU A 53 -2.23 -1.58 6.64
C LEU A 53 -1.39 -0.29 6.56
N PHE A 54 -0.69 0.01 7.66
CA PHE A 54 0.21 1.15 7.72
C PHE A 54 1.66 0.66 7.59
N SER A 55 2.40 1.21 6.64
CA SER A 55 3.84 0.99 6.54
C SER A 55 4.56 1.94 7.48
N HIS A 56 5.49 1.41 8.28
CA HIS A 56 6.36 2.19 9.17
C HIS A 56 7.78 2.30 8.62
N GLY A 57 7.96 2.13 7.30
CA GLY A 57 9.25 2.30 6.64
C GLY A 57 9.80 3.74 6.77
N PRO A 58 11.01 4.02 6.25
CA PRO A 58 11.66 5.34 6.36
C PRO A 58 10.86 6.47 5.68
N TYR A 59 9.79 6.12 4.97
CA TYR A 59 8.80 7.03 4.41
C TYR A 59 7.85 7.57 5.49
N ARG A 60 8.38 8.22 6.53
CA ARG A 60 7.61 9.15 7.35
C ARG A 60 7.69 10.52 6.70
N SER A 61 6.57 10.96 6.15
CA SER A 61 6.40 12.39 5.85
C SER A 61 6.59 13.15 7.15
N SER A 62 7.61 14.02 7.23
CA SER A 62 7.83 14.86 8.42
C SER A 62 6.57 15.66 8.78
N ALA A 63 5.68 15.94 7.81
CA ALA A 63 4.41 16.61 8.07
C ALA A 63 3.44 15.79 8.97
N GLU A 64 3.44 14.46 8.86
CA GLU A 64 2.65 13.61 9.76
C GLU A 64 3.25 13.52 11.17
N GLU A 65 4.58 13.62 11.30
CA GLU A 65 5.25 13.63 12.61
C GLU A 65 4.98 14.94 13.39
N PHE A 66 4.88 16.07 12.68
CA PHE A 66 4.62 17.38 13.29
C PHE A 66 3.13 17.80 13.30
N LYS A 67 2.20 16.97 12.79
CA LYS A 67 0.76 17.30 12.65
C LYS A 67 0.51 18.69 12.03
N ILE A 68 1.19 18.99 10.92
CA ILE A 68 1.00 20.22 10.14
C ILE A 68 0.29 19.92 8.81
#